data_AF-A0A1Y3R996-F1
#
_entry.id   AF-A0A1Y3R996-F1
#
_cell.length_a   1.000
_cell.length_b   1.000
_cell.length_c   1.000
_cell.angle_alpha   90.00
_cell.angle_beta   90.00
_cell.angle_gamma   90.00
#
_symmetry.space_group_name_H-M   'P 1'
#
loop_
_entity.id
_entity.type
_entity.pdbx_description
1 polymer ?
#
loop_
_entity_poly.entity_id
_entity_poly.type
_entity_poly.pdbx_seq_one_letter_code
_entity_poly.pdbx_strand_id
1 'polypeptide(L)'
;MNTKEKAPTREATRAEATETAAFGRAAISYDYLTTTVAGRQRRVSDFLSRGRENAVPLRHLKKLLEVDGRTVRLMIERERRAGTPICADNATGYFLPSTADEKAACVRSMRHRAREIMKTARAIEQAEG
;
A
#
# COMPACT_ATOMS: atom_id res chain seq x y z
N MET A 1 -65.74 -26.79 20.69
CA MET A 1 -64.38 -27.33 20.83
C MET A 1 -63.37 -26.22 20.53
N ASN A 2 -62.66 -25.77 21.59
CA ASN A 2 -61.27 -25.28 21.61
C ASN A 2 -60.97 -23.98 20.82
N THR A 3 -60.31 -22.92 21.28
CA THR A 3 -59.58 -22.58 22.52
C THR A 3 -59.27 -21.07 22.42
N LYS A 4 -58.97 -20.47 23.58
CA LYS A 4 -58.58 -19.07 23.82
C LYS A 4 -57.40 -18.60 22.95
N GLU A 5 -57.27 -17.28 22.76
CA GLU A 5 -56.24 -16.42 23.41
C GLU A 5 -55.63 -15.32 22.51
N LYS A 6 -55.58 -14.10 23.11
CA LYS A 6 -54.61 -12.98 22.99
C LYS A 6 -54.29 -12.30 21.66
N ALA A 7 -54.51 -10.98 21.68
CA ALA A 7 -53.69 -10.01 20.94
C ALA A 7 -52.26 -9.95 21.50
N PRO A 8 -51.27 -9.61 20.64
CA PRO A 8 -50.09 -8.84 21.04
C PRO A 8 -50.02 -7.54 20.21
N THR A 9 -49.92 -6.35 20.83
CA THR A 9 -48.71 -5.74 21.41
C THR A 9 -47.71 -5.28 20.34
N ARG A 10 -47.48 -3.96 20.39
CA ARG A 10 -46.60 -3.08 19.61
C ARG A 10 -45.23 -3.67 19.30
N GLU A 11 -44.67 -3.32 18.14
CA GLU A 11 -43.28 -2.86 18.01
C GLU A 11 -43.03 -2.31 16.60
N ALA A 12 -42.71 -1.02 16.52
CA ALA A 12 -42.25 -0.38 15.30
C ALA A 12 -40.82 -0.89 15.03
N THR A 13 -40.68 -1.84 14.11
CA THR A 13 -39.38 -2.25 13.61
C THR A 13 -38.77 -1.11 12.79
N ARG A 14 -37.84 -0.37 13.40
CA ARG A 14 -36.90 0.50 12.69
C ARG A 14 -35.98 -0.41 11.88
N ALA A 15 -36.29 -0.59 10.60
CA ALA A 15 -35.32 -1.17 9.67
C ALA A 15 -34.10 -0.23 9.63
N GLU A 16 -32.99 -0.70 10.18
CA GLU A 16 -31.70 -0.05 10.02
C GLU A 16 -31.39 0.04 8.53
N ALA A 17 -31.36 1.26 8.00
CA ALA A 17 -30.70 1.53 6.75
C ALA A 17 -29.21 1.26 6.99
N THR A 18 -28.75 0.08 6.54
CA THR A 18 -27.34 -0.17 6.35
C THR A 18 -26.85 0.80 5.28
N GLU A 19 -26.35 1.96 5.72
CA GLU A 19 -25.46 2.80 4.92
C GLU A 19 -24.20 2.00 4.66
N THR A 20 -24.26 1.16 3.64
CA THR A 20 -23.07 0.65 2.97
C THR A 20 -22.45 1.87 2.30
N ALA A 21 -21.63 2.60 3.06
CA ALA A 21 -20.75 3.61 2.53
C ALA A 21 -19.81 2.92 1.56
N ALA A 22 -20.26 2.83 0.30
CA ALA A 22 -19.41 2.61 -0.84
C ALA A 22 -18.46 3.81 -0.86
N PHE A 23 -17.35 3.70 -0.13
CA PHE A 23 -16.16 4.46 -0.46
C PHE A 23 -15.79 4.01 -1.86
N GLY A 24 -16.35 4.73 -2.83
CA GLY A 24 -15.96 4.73 -4.23
C GLY A 24 -14.52 5.21 -4.28
N ARG A 25 -13.61 4.31 -3.89
CA ARG A 25 -12.20 4.42 -4.23
C ARG A 25 -12.22 4.15 -5.72
N ALA A 26 -12.29 5.21 -6.51
CA ALA A 26 -11.91 5.14 -7.90
C ALA A 26 -10.54 4.47 -7.90
N ALA A 27 -10.51 3.18 -8.26
CA ALA A 27 -9.29 2.46 -8.47
C ALA A 27 -8.69 3.15 -9.68
N ILE A 28 -7.82 4.13 -9.46
CA ILE A 28 -6.97 4.64 -10.52
C ILE A 28 -6.08 3.44 -10.86
N SER A 29 -6.54 2.60 -11.78
CA SER A 29 -5.77 1.50 -12.31
C SER A 29 -4.68 2.14 -13.18
N TYR A 30 -3.51 2.34 -12.60
CA TYR A 30 -2.31 2.69 -13.33
C TYR A 30 -1.76 1.44 -14.04
N ASP A 31 -2.58 0.77 -14.86
CA ASP A 31 -2.07 -0.34 -15.68
C ASP A 31 -1.17 0.16 -16.83
N TYR A 32 -1.15 1.47 -17.09
CA TYR A 32 -0.43 2.02 -18.24
C TYR A 32 0.16 3.39 -17.93
N LEU A 33 1.36 3.43 -17.35
CA LEU A 33 2.29 4.53 -17.65
C LEU A 33 3.09 4.12 -18.88
N THR A 34 2.46 4.36 -20.02
CA THR A 34 2.90 3.94 -21.35
C THR A 34 3.82 4.99 -21.95
N THR A 35 5.13 4.77 -21.84
CA THR A 35 6.03 5.07 -22.96
C THR A 35 6.23 3.75 -23.68
N THR A 36 5.30 3.44 -24.58
CA THR A 36 5.28 2.26 -25.44
C THR A 36 6.29 2.40 -26.56
N VAL A 37 7.42 1.71 -26.41
CA VAL A 37 8.12 1.12 -27.55
C VAL A 37 8.29 -0.35 -27.20
N ALA A 38 7.52 -1.22 -27.86
CA ALA A 38 7.53 -2.68 -27.75
C ALA A 38 7.08 -3.32 -26.41
N GLY A 39 5.79 -3.23 -26.07
CA GLY A 39 5.06 -4.26 -25.30
C GLY A 39 5.49 -4.64 -23.87
N ARG A 40 6.60 -4.12 -23.34
CA ARG A 40 7.10 -4.39 -22.00
C ARG A 40 6.87 -3.16 -21.13
N GLN A 41 5.97 -3.29 -20.16
CA GLN A 41 5.80 -2.29 -19.10
C GLN A 41 7.16 -2.10 -18.39
N ARG A 42 7.70 -0.88 -18.40
CA ARG A 42 8.99 -0.56 -17.74
C ARG A 42 8.85 -0.82 -16.24
N ARG A 43 9.63 -1.77 -15.72
CA ARG A 43 9.69 -2.09 -14.28
C ARG A 43 10.79 -1.25 -13.64
N VAL A 44 10.56 -0.77 -12.43
CA VAL A 44 11.57 -0.09 -11.62
C VAL A 44 12.75 -1.02 -11.37
N SER A 45 12.51 -2.32 -11.14
CA SER A 45 13.58 -3.31 -10.96
C SER A 45 14.57 -3.38 -12.11
N ASP A 46 14.13 -3.09 -13.34
CA ASP A 46 15.00 -3.13 -14.52
C ASP A 46 16.07 -2.00 -14.48
N PHE A 47 15.90 -0.99 -13.63
CA PHE A 47 16.83 0.12 -13.41
C PHE A 47 17.63 0.01 -12.10
N LEU A 48 17.50 -1.10 -11.37
CA LEU A 48 18.15 -1.30 -10.08
C LEU A 48 19.22 -2.38 -10.16
N SER A 49 20.40 -2.05 -9.64
CA SER A 49 21.46 -3.02 -9.38
C SER A 49 21.27 -3.73 -8.04
N ARG A 50 21.95 -4.87 -7.87
CA ARG A 50 21.96 -5.61 -6.61
C ARG A 50 22.94 -4.98 -5.61
N GLY A 51 22.65 -5.10 -4.32
CA GLY A 51 23.46 -4.59 -3.21
C GLY A 51 23.11 -3.16 -2.82
N ARG A 52 23.14 -2.88 -1.52
CA ARG A 52 22.86 -1.55 -0.96
C ARG A 52 23.82 -0.48 -1.48
N GLU A 53 25.07 -0.85 -1.73
CA GLU A 53 26.11 0.02 -2.28
C GLU A 53 25.74 0.59 -3.66
N ASN A 54 24.84 -0.08 -4.39
CA ASN A 54 24.38 0.34 -5.71
C ASN A 54 23.00 1.04 -5.68
N ALA A 55 22.58 1.54 -4.51
CA ALA A 55 21.28 2.16 -4.35
C ALA A 55 21.10 3.40 -5.24
N VAL A 56 19.95 3.45 -5.91
CA VAL A 56 19.57 4.50 -6.85
C VAL A 56 18.64 5.51 -6.16
N PRO A 57 19.02 6.80 -6.07
CA PRO A 57 18.18 7.84 -5.51
C PRO A 57 16.87 8.01 -6.29
N LEU A 58 15.78 8.36 -5.60
CA LEU A 58 14.48 8.62 -6.24
C LEU A 58 14.57 9.64 -7.38
N ARG A 59 15.38 10.69 -7.21
CA ARG A 59 15.59 11.72 -8.24
C ARG A 59 16.10 11.16 -9.56
N HIS A 60 16.88 10.06 -9.54
CA HIS A 60 17.39 9.42 -10.74
C HIS A 60 16.31 8.54 -11.36
N LEU A 61 15.57 7.76 -10.55
CA LEU A 61 14.45 6.96 -11.02
C LEU A 61 13.38 7.81 -11.72
N LYS A 62 13.06 8.99 -11.18
CA LYS A 62 12.14 9.95 -11.83
C LYS A 62 12.60 10.35 -13.23
N LYS A 63 13.90 10.57 -13.43
CA LYS A 63 14.49 10.95 -14.73
C LYS A 63 14.48 9.77 -15.71
N LEU A 64 14.85 8.56 -15.25
CA LEU A 64 14.93 7.37 -16.10
C LEU A 64 13.55 6.86 -16.56
N LEU A 65 12.56 7.00 -15.68
CA LEU A 65 11.19 6.55 -15.96
C LEU A 65 10.30 7.65 -16.54
N GLU A 66 10.75 8.91 -16.52
CA GLU A 66 9.98 10.09 -16.96
C GLU A 66 8.63 10.24 -16.24
N VAL A 67 8.57 9.84 -14.97
CA VAL A 67 7.38 9.92 -14.12
C VAL A 67 7.67 10.63 -12.80
N ASP A 68 6.61 11.12 -12.14
CA ASP A 68 6.74 11.80 -10.87
C ASP A 68 7.11 10.84 -9.72
N GLY A 69 7.55 11.40 -8.60
CA GLY A 69 8.06 10.62 -7.47
C GLY A 69 6.98 9.81 -6.72
N ARG A 70 5.70 10.20 -6.79
CA ARG A 70 4.59 9.41 -6.25
C ARG A 70 4.38 8.18 -7.12
N THR A 71 4.38 8.36 -8.43
CA THR A 71 4.25 7.28 -9.40
C THR A 71 5.36 6.24 -9.27
N VAL A 72 6.64 6.64 -9.18
CA VAL A 72 7.75 5.70 -8.95
C VAL A 72 7.52 4.86 -7.68
N ARG A 73 7.08 5.48 -6.58
CA ARG A 73 6.83 4.77 -5.31
C ARG A 73 5.68 3.76 -5.43
N LEU A 74 4.63 4.10 -6.18
CA LEU A 74 3.52 3.17 -6.45
C LEU A 74 3.99 1.97 -7.29
N MET A 75 4.81 2.20 -8.31
CA MET A 75 5.41 1.11 -9.11
C MET A 75 6.28 0.19 -8.25
N ILE A 76 7.14 0.76 -7.39
CA ILE A 76 7.97 0.00 -6.44
C ILE A 76 7.09 -0.87 -5.53
N GLU A 77 6.01 -0.31 -5.00
CA GLU A 77 5.11 -1.05 -4.10
C GLU A 77 4.36 -2.17 -4.84
N ARG A 78 3.95 -1.95 -6.09
CA ARG A 78 3.37 -3.00 -6.93
C ARG A 78 4.36 -4.14 -7.15
N GLU A 79 5.60 -3.82 -7.50
CA GLU A 79 6.65 -4.81 -7.71
C GLU A 79 7.00 -5.58 -6.44
N ARG A 80 7.05 -4.90 -5.28
CA ARG A 80 7.20 -5.56 -3.96
C ARG A 80 6.10 -6.58 -3.70
N ARG A 81 4.85 -6.20 -3.92
CA ARG A 81 3.69 -7.09 -3.73
C ARG A 81 3.65 -8.23 -4.75
N ALA A 82 4.20 -8.01 -5.94
CA ALA A 82 4.37 -9.03 -6.96
C ALA A 82 5.59 -9.96 -6.71
N GLY A 83 6.34 -9.75 -5.62
CA GLY A 83 7.43 -10.63 -5.20
C GLY A 83 8.83 -10.13 -5.53
N THR A 84 8.99 -8.96 -6.16
CA THR A 84 10.31 -8.36 -6.43
C THR A 84 10.81 -7.61 -5.19
N PRO A 85 11.88 -8.06 -4.52
CA PRO A 85 12.28 -7.50 -3.23
C PRO A 85 13.04 -6.17 -3.39
N ILE A 86 12.37 -5.07 -3.73
CA ILE A 86 13.02 -3.76 -3.83
C ILE A 86 13.23 -3.18 -2.43
N CYS A 87 14.48 -3.05 -1.99
CA CYS A 87 14.84 -2.49 -0.69
C CYS A 87 14.97 -0.96 -0.74
N ALA A 88 14.85 -0.32 0.43
CA ALA A 88 15.16 1.10 0.62
C ALA A 88 15.74 1.31 2.02
N ASP A 89 16.74 2.16 2.14
CA ASP A 89 17.40 2.51 3.41
C ASP A 89 17.13 3.96 3.88
N ASN A 90 16.25 4.68 3.16
CA ASN A 90 15.87 6.08 3.36
C ASN A 90 17.01 7.11 3.25
N ALA A 91 18.25 6.69 3.01
CA ALA A 91 19.42 7.56 2.92
C ALA A 91 19.98 7.60 1.49
N THR A 92 20.21 6.44 0.90
CA THR A 92 20.90 6.29 -0.39
C THR A 92 19.91 6.15 -1.54
N GLY A 93 18.85 5.37 -1.35
CA GLY A 93 17.82 5.17 -2.36
C GLY A 93 17.22 3.77 -2.37
N TYR A 94 16.96 3.26 -3.56
CA TYR A 94 16.36 1.96 -3.81
C TYR A 94 17.34 1.00 -4.46
N PHE A 95 17.29 -0.27 -4.10
CA PHE A 95 18.19 -1.31 -4.63
C PHE A 95 17.52 -2.68 -4.58
N LEU A 96 18.08 -3.65 -5.31
CA LEU A 96 17.74 -5.07 -5.12
C LEU A 96 18.72 -5.66 -4.09
N PRO A 97 18.29 -6.45 -3.09
CA PRO A 97 19.21 -7.04 -2.15
C PRO A 97 20.16 -8.02 -2.87
N SER A 98 21.45 -7.92 -2.56
CA SER A 98 22.47 -8.91 -2.95
C SER A 98 22.51 -10.07 -1.97
N THR A 99 22.18 -9.83 -0.70
CA THR A 99 22.23 -10.83 0.38
C THR A 99 20.90 -11.03 1.11
N ALA A 100 20.77 -12.17 1.80
CA ALA A 100 19.64 -12.44 2.69
C ALA A 100 19.56 -11.41 3.84
N ASP A 101 20.71 -10.95 4.33
CA ASP A 101 20.80 -9.97 5.41
C ASP A 101 20.27 -8.60 5.00
N GLU A 102 20.58 -8.14 3.79
CA GLU A 102 20.02 -6.89 3.25
C GLU A 102 18.50 -6.97 3.12
N LYS A 103 17.98 -8.09 2.59
CA LYS A 103 16.54 -8.33 2.49
C LYS A 103 15.91 -8.34 3.89
N ALA A 104 16.50 -9.06 4.84
CA ALA A 104 16.01 -9.16 6.20
C ALA A 104 16.04 -7.79 6.92
N ALA A 105 17.11 -7.01 6.75
CA ALA A 105 17.22 -5.66 7.29
C ALA A 105 16.14 -4.73 6.75
N CYS A 106 15.85 -4.80 5.44
CA CYS A 106 14.78 -4.02 4.84
C CYS A 106 13.40 -4.38 5.43
N VAL A 107 13.10 -5.68 5.57
CA VAL A 107 11.85 -6.15 6.19
C VAL A 107 11.76 -5.72 7.66
N ARG A 108 12.86 -5.82 8.43
CA ARG A 108 12.92 -5.32 9.82
C ARG A 108 12.61 -3.82 9.90
N SER A 109 13.20 -3.02 9.01
CA SER A 109 12.95 -1.58 8.92
C SER A 109 11.49 -1.25 8.56
N MET A 110 10.88 -2.00 7.62
CA MET A 110 9.45 -1.85 7.31
C MET A 110 8.56 -2.16 8.51
N ARG A 111 8.80 -3.28 9.19
CA ARG A 111 8.04 -3.68 10.39
C ARG A 111 8.19 -2.68 11.53
N HIS A 112 9.40 -2.14 11.73
CA HIS A 112 9.65 -1.10 12.72
C HIS A 112 8.81 0.14 12.42
N ARG A 113 8.88 0.66 11.18
CA ARG A 113 8.08 1.83 10.77
C ARG A 113 6.58 1.58 10.89
N ALA A 114 6.10 0.39 10.55
CA ALA A 114 4.69 0.03 10.73
C ALA A 114 4.27 0.11 12.20
N ARG A 115 5.09 -0.36 13.14
CA ARG A 115 4.82 -0.22 14.58
C ARG A 115 4.77 1.24 15.02
N GLU A 116 5.72 2.06 14.56
CA GLU A 116 5.73 3.49 14.89
C GLU A 116 4.49 4.20 14.34
N ILE A 117 4.08 3.90 13.10
CA ILE A 117 2.83 4.43 12.52
C ILE A 117 1.62 4.06 13.39
N MET A 118 1.52 2.80 13.82
CA MET A 118 0.42 2.35 14.70
C MET A 118 0.46 3.04 16.07
N LYS A 119 1.65 3.26 16.63
CA LYS A 119 1.84 3.99 17.89
C LYS A 119 1.36 5.44 17.75
N THR A 120 1.74 6.12 16.67
CA THR A 120 1.28 7.49 16.37
C THR A 120 -0.23 7.54 16.17
N ALA A 121 -0.82 6.60 15.41
CA ALA A 121 -2.26 6.55 15.21
C ALA A 121 -3.01 6.45 16.54
N ARG A 122 -2.57 5.56 17.44
CA ARG A 122 -3.15 5.44 18.79
C ARG A 122 -3.02 6.71 19.60
N ALA A 123 -1.88 7.40 19.53
CA ALA A 123 -1.71 8.67 20.24
C ALA A 123 -2.68 9.74 19.73
N ILE A 124 -2.95 9.78 18.43
CA ILE A 124 -3.95 10.68 17.83
C ILE A 124 -5.37 10.31 18.30
N GLU A 125 -5.71 9.03 18.35
CA GLU A 125 -7.02 8.54 18.83
C GLU A 125 -7.28 8.87 20.31
N GLN A 126 -6.24 8.97 21.13
CA GLN A 126 -6.34 9.25 22.58
C GLN A 126 -6.18 10.74 22.92
N ALA A 127 -5.89 11.60 21.94
CA ALA A 127 -5.80 13.03 22.18
C ALA A 127 -7.21 13.59 22.44
N GLU A 128 -7.46 14.05 23.67
CA GLU A 128 -8.65 14.86 23.98
C GLU A 128 -8.53 16.22 23.26
N GLY A 129 -9.60 16.64 22.60
CA GLY A 129 -9.67 17.88 21.82
C GLY A 129 -10.00 19.10 22.66
#